data_AF-A0A9X4CGN8-F1
#
_entry.id   AF-A0A9X4CGN8-F1
#
_cell.length_a   1.000
_cell.length_b   1.000
_cell.length_c   1.000
_cell.angle_alpha   90.00
_cell.angle_beta   90.00
_cell.angle_gamma   90.00
#
_symmetry.space_group_name_H-M   'P 1'
#
loop_
_entity.id
_entity.type
_entity.pdbx_description
1 polymer ?
#
loop_
_entity_poly.entity_id
_entity_poly.type
_entity_poly.pdbx_seq_one_letter_code
_entity_poly.pdbx_strand_id
1 'polypeptide(L)' 'MALIETNSLPVPAGAGRTFGFASEIKAFWKRFFATAFNPYRPELHYMRGPGPAWRAKHGMDAPFRLKPRDV' A
#
# COMPACT_ATOMS: atom_id res chain seq x y z
N MET A 1 18.08 16.70 62.02
CA MET A 1 17.60 15.81 60.94
C MET A 1 16.46 16.53 60.24
N ALA A 2 16.69 17.05 59.03
CA ALA A 2 15.66 17.74 58.24
C ALA A 2 15.17 16.77 57.16
N LEU A 3 13.85 16.53 57.12
CA LEU A 3 13.20 15.68 56.11
C LEU A 3 12.93 16.52 54.87
N ILE A 4 13.55 16.13 53.75
CA ILE A 4 13.23 16.68 52.43
C ILE A 4 11.99 15.98 51.89
N GLU A 5 10.86 16.68 51.87
CA GLU A 5 9.65 16.19 51.21
C GLU A 5 9.76 16.34 49.69
N THR A 6 9.60 15.23 48.97
CA THR A 6 9.59 15.17 47.51
C THR A 6 8.15 15.29 47.01
N ASN A 7 7.69 16.52 46.81
CA ASN A 7 6.41 16.75 46.13
C ASN A 7 6.58 16.44 44.63
N SER A 8 6.01 15.33 44.18
CA SER A 8 5.91 14.97 42.78
C SER A 8 4.76 15.76 42.14
N LEU A 9 5.10 16.64 41.20
CA LEU A 9 4.09 17.41 40.47
C LEU A 9 3.41 16.50 39.43
N PRO A 10 2.07 16.45 39.37
CA PRO A 10 1.38 15.68 38.33
C PRO A 10 1.61 16.31 36.96
N VAL A 11 2.10 15.50 36.02
CA VAL A 11 2.25 15.88 34.61
C VAL A 11 0.85 16.23 34.08
N PRO A 12 0.63 17.44 33.54
CA PRO A 12 -0.69 17.84 33.08
C PRO A 12 -1.13 16.96 31.91
N ALA A 13 -2.23 16.23 32.07
CA ALA A 13 -2.91 15.45 31.05
C ALA A 13 -3.56 16.31 29.93
N GLY A 14 -3.11 17.55 29.75
CA GLY A 14 -3.65 18.53 28.79
C GLY A 14 -3.06 18.42 27.38
N ALA A 15 -2.09 17.54 27.16
CA ALA A 15 -1.46 17.32 25.86
C ALA A 15 -2.29 16.44 24.89
N GLY A 16 -3.54 16.06 25.23
CA GLY A 16 -4.29 15.08 24.42
C GLY A 16 -4.75 15.58 23.03
N ARG A 17 -5.02 16.88 22.86
CA ARG A 17 -5.70 17.38 21.65
C ARG A 17 -4.76 17.68 20.48
N THR A 18 -3.60 18.27 20.75
CA THR A 18 -2.60 18.61 19.72
C THR A 18 -1.87 17.37 19.21
N PHE A 19 -1.58 16.42 20.11
CA PHE A 19 -0.97 15.14 19.76
C PHE A 19 -1.93 14.23 18.99
N GLY A 20 -3.23 14.28 19.26
CA GLY A 20 -4.27 13.55 18.51
C GLY A 20 -4.34 13.98 17.04
N PHE A 21 -4.50 15.28 16.78
CA PHE A 21 -4.59 15.80 15.41
C PHE A 21 -3.30 15.60 14.61
N ALA A 22 -2.14 15.80 15.23
CA ALA A 22 -0.85 15.52 14.59
C ALA A 22 -0.69 14.04 14.23
N SER A 23 -1.24 13.14 15.06
CA SER A 23 -1.21 11.70 14.80
C SER A 23 -2.08 11.29 13.61
N GLU A 24 -3.24 11.94 13.45
CA GLU A 24 -4.14 11.72 12.31
C GLU A 24 -3.50 12.21 11.01
N ILE A 25 -2.92 13.41 11.01
CA ILE A 25 -2.19 13.95 9.85
C ILE A 25 -1.04 13.00 9.47
N LYS A 26 -0.26 12.53 10.45
CA LYS A 26 0.84 11.59 10.21
C LYS A 26 0.34 10.28 9.60
N ALA A 27 -0.77 9.74 10.11
CA ALA A 27 -1.37 8.51 9.60
C ALA A 27 -1.86 8.67 8.15
N PHE A 28 -2.48 9.81 7.84
CA PHE A 28 -2.89 10.18 6.48
C PHE A 28 -1.69 10.20 5.54
N TRP A 29 -0.64 10.97 5.85
CA TRP A 29 0.54 11.08 5.00
C TRP A 29 1.23 9.73 4.78
N LYS A 30 1.35 8.89 5.82
CA LYS A 30 1.90 7.53 5.70
C LYS A 30 1.12 6.71 4.67
N ARG A 31 -0.21 6.77 4.69
CA ARG A 31 -1.06 6.02 3.75
C ARG A 31 -1.04 6.61 2.34
N PHE A 32 -0.99 7.93 2.24
CA PHE A 32 -0.86 8.64 0.97
C PHE A 32 0.42 8.23 0.25
N PHE A 33 1.59 8.34 0.90
CA PHE A 33 2.87 7.96 0.28
C PHE A 33 2.91 6.48 -0.12
N ALA A 34 2.38 5.58 0.72
CA ALA A 34 2.32 4.16 0.39
C ALA A 34 1.46 3.85 -0.85
N THR A 35 0.44 4.66 -1.11
CA THR A 35 -0.48 4.46 -2.24
C THR A 35 0.01 5.20 -3.49
N ALA A 36 0.42 6.46 -3.34
CA ALA A 36 0.86 7.33 -4.43
C ALA A 36 2.14 6.83 -5.10
N PHE A 37 3.05 6.24 -4.32
CA PHE A 37 4.31 5.68 -4.81
C PHE A 37 4.28 4.15 -4.88
N ASN A 38 3.09 3.54 -4.88
CA ASN A 38 2.97 2.11 -5.14
C ASN A 38 3.35 1.84 -6.60
N PRO A 39 4.41 1.07 -6.88
CA PRO A 39 4.81 0.79 -8.25
C PRO A 39 3.67 0.14 -9.02
N TYR A 40 3.32 0.72 -10.18
CA TYR A 40 2.38 0.07 -11.09
C TYR A 40 2.94 -1.30 -11.48
N ARG A 41 2.18 -2.35 -11.17
CA ARG A 41 2.51 -3.75 -11.47
C ARG A 41 1.73 -4.19 -12.70
N PRO A 42 2.21 -3.86 -13.92
CA PRO A 42 1.52 -4.25 -15.14
C PRO A 42 1.30 -5.76 -15.23
N GLU A 43 2.10 -6.57 -14.53
CA GLU A 43 1.98 -8.03 -14.43
C GLU A 43 0.68 -8.57 -13.81
N LEU A 44 -0.07 -7.72 -13.13
CA LEU A 44 -1.41 -8.05 -12.65
C LEU A 44 -2.50 -7.63 -13.64
N HIS A 45 -2.20 -6.72 -14.57
CA HIS A 45 -3.18 -6.03 -15.41
C HIS A 45 -3.06 -6.35 -16.89
N TYR A 46 -1.90 -6.83 -17.35
CA TYR A 46 -1.81 -7.40 -18.69
C TYR A 46 -2.48 -8.78 -18.72
N MET A 47 -3.30 -8.99 -19.74
CA MET A 47 -3.81 -10.31 -20.08
C MET A 47 -2.60 -11.23 -20.28
N ARG A 48 -2.45 -12.26 -19.46
CA ARG A 48 -1.36 -13.26 -19.51
C ARG A 48 -1.46 -14.11 -20.77
N GLY A 49 -1.10 -13.52 -21.90
CA GLY A 49 -1.09 -14.16 -23.19
C GLY A 49 -1.86 -13.38 -24.23
N PRO A 50 -1.84 -13.90 -25.46
CA PRO A 50 -2.34 -13.15 -26.58
C PRO A 50 -3.86 -13.14 -26.55
N GLY A 51 -4.43 -11.94 -26.57
CA GLY A 51 -5.87 -11.75 -26.64
C GLY A 51 -6.48 -12.35 -27.91
N PRO A 52 -7.81 -12.50 -27.97
CA PRO A 52 -8.52 -13.01 -29.15
C PRO A 52 -8.16 -12.30 -30.46
N ALA A 53 -7.99 -10.97 -30.41
CA ALA A 53 -7.60 -10.16 -31.58
C ALA A 53 -6.18 -10.47 -32.07
N TRP A 54 -5.27 -10.85 -31.17
CA TRP A 54 -3.93 -11.30 -31.54
C TRP A 54 -3.98 -12.71 -32.15
N ARG A 55 -4.80 -13.61 -31.58
CA ARG A 55 -5.01 -14.97 -32.12
C ARG A 55 -5.62 -14.96 -33.52
N ALA A 56 -6.55 -14.04 -33.79
CA ALA A 56 -7.13 -13.88 -35.12
C ALA A 56 -6.10 -13.49 -36.20
N LYS A 57 -5.01 -12.81 -35.80
CA LYS A 57 -3.95 -12.35 -36.73
C LYS A 57 -2.84 -13.37 -36.93
N HIS A 58 -2.49 -14.11 -35.88
CA HIS A 58 -1.31 -14.98 -35.88
C HIS A 58 -1.62 -16.49 -35.84
N GLY A 59 -2.88 -16.88 -35.65
CA GLY A 59 -3.35 -18.26 -35.82
C GLY A 59 -2.51 -19.32 -35.09
N MET A 60 -2.34 -20.48 -35.73
CA MET A 60 -1.53 -21.61 -35.26
C MET A 60 -0.03 -21.46 -35.56
N ASP A 61 0.35 -20.43 -36.33
CA ASP A 61 1.75 -20.11 -36.71
C ASP A 61 2.47 -19.24 -35.66
N ALA A 62 1.82 -18.99 -34.52
CA ALA A 62 2.41 -18.31 -33.39
C ALA A 62 3.67 -19.08 -32.89
N PRO A 63 4.82 -18.42 -32.71
CA PRO A 63 6.06 -19.08 -32.29
C PRO A 63 5.98 -19.69 -30.88
N PHE A 64 4.98 -19.33 -30.08
CA PHE A 64 4.64 -20.01 -28.84
C PHE A 64 3.42 -20.90 -29.10
N ARG A 65 3.62 -22.21 -29.01
CA ARG A 65 2.54 -23.20 -29.09
C ARG A 65 1.64 -23.04 -27.86
N LEU A 66 0.56 -22.27 -28.01
CA LEU A 66 -0.53 -22.28 -27.04
C LEU A 66 -1.12 -23.68 -27.03
N LYS A 67 -1.15 -24.29 -25.83
CA LYS A 67 -1.70 -25.62 -25.61
C LYS A 67 -3.08 -25.71 -26.29
N PRO A 68 -3.37 -26.76 -27.08
CA PRO A 68 -4.70 -26.94 -27.65
C PRO A 68 -5.72 -26.88 -26.51
N ARG A 69 -6.79 -26.11 -26.69
CA ARG A 69 -7.94 -26.22 -25.79
C ARG A 69 -8.53 -27.60 -26.05
N ASP A 70 -8.49 -28.45 -25.04
CA ASP A 70 -9.21 -29.71 -25.02
C ASP A 70 -10.70 -29.37 -25.11
N VAL A 71 -11.26 -29.54 -26.31
CA VAL A 71 -12.70 -29.53 -26.59
C VAL A 71 -13.20 -30.96 -26.63
#